data_AF-A0AA97AHJ8-F1
#
_entry.id   AF-A0AA97AHJ8-F1
#
_cell.length_a   1.000
_cell.length_b   1.000
_cell.length_c   1.000
_cell.angle_alpha   90.00
_cell.angle_beta   90.00
_cell.angle_gamma   90.00
#
_symmetry.space_group_name_H-M   'P 1'
#
loop_
_entity.id
_entity.type
_entity.pdbx_description
1 polymer ?
#
loop_
_entity_poly.entity_id
_entity_poly.type
_entity_poly.pdbx_seq_one_letter_code
_entity_poly.pdbx_strand_id
1 'polypeptide(L)'
;MQVVPEGLKRAFTAAQKVDIELKKTQSHAIVAGAAASAAGIAAVPIPFSDAVGIVPIQVGMLAGISATFGLSIDKSFLSTIVGSIIAGAGGTLAGRSIVSSLLKMIPGAGSVVGGTIAAATAAAITTAFGEAYIAALDMLFVQNNGEPPTSEEVAEAFKAKYLQLAGGR
;
A
#
# COMPACT_ATOMS: atom_id res chain seq x y z
N MET A 1 2.94 -27.62 31.23
CA MET A 1 4.08 -27.09 30.44
C MET A 1 4.15 -27.90 29.15
N GLN A 2 3.52 -27.44 28.05
CA GLN A 2 3.60 -28.15 26.77
C GLN A 2 4.94 -27.82 26.12
N VAL A 3 5.89 -28.75 26.24
CA VAL A 3 7.19 -28.63 25.60
C VAL A 3 7.02 -29.11 24.16
N VAL A 4 6.77 -28.17 23.25
CA VAL A 4 6.72 -28.47 21.81
C VAL A 4 8.12 -28.93 21.37
N PRO A 5 8.25 -30.09 20.69
CA PRO A 5 9.54 -30.58 20.19
C PRO A 5 10.21 -29.54 19.28
N GLU A 6 11.53 -29.39 19.38
CA GLU A 6 12.30 -28.39 18.61
C GLU A 6 12.12 -28.54 17.08
N GLY A 7 11.94 -29.77 16.59
CA GLY A 7 11.61 -30.02 15.18
C GLY A 7 10.27 -29.42 14.76
N LEU A 8 9.25 -29.48 15.62
CA LEU A 8 7.92 -28.94 15.32
C LEU A 8 7.94 -27.41 15.33
N LYS A 9 8.70 -26.78 16.24
CA LYS A 9 8.89 -25.32 16.22
C LYS A 9 9.55 -24.85 14.92
N ARG A 10 10.62 -25.53 14.48
CA ARG A 10 11.33 -25.18 13.23
C ARG A 10 10.44 -25.35 12.00
N ALA A 11 9.70 -26.45 11.91
CA ALA A 11 8.76 -26.69 10.83
C ALA A 11 7.64 -25.65 10.82
N PHE A 12 7.10 -25.29 11.98
CA PHE A 12 6.07 -24.26 12.12
C PHE A 12 6.57 -22.87 11.69
N THR A 13 7.74 -22.43 12.17
CA THR A 13 8.32 -21.14 11.76
C THR A 13 8.61 -21.10 10.25
N ALA A 14 9.12 -22.20 9.68
CA ALA A 14 9.36 -22.29 8.24
C ALA A 14 8.05 -22.20 7.44
N ALA A 15 7.00 -22.90 7.87
CA ALA A 15 5.69 -22.85 7.23
C ALA A 15 5.07 -21.44 7.32
N GLN A 16 5.15 -20.78 8.48
CA GLN A 16 4.68 -19.40 8.67
C GLN A 16 5.43 -18.42 7.76
N LYS A 17 6.75 -18.57 7.63
CA LYS A 17 7.55 -17.71 6.73
C LYS A 17 7.13 -17.88 5.26
N VAL A 18 6.92 -19.11 4.80
CA VAL A 18 6.48 -19.38 3.42
C VAL A 18 5.08 -18.81 3.17
N ASP A 19 4.16 -18.96 4.12
CA ASP A 19 2.81 -18.41 4.03
C ASP A 19 2.83 -16.88 3.87
N ILE A 20 3.61 -16.17 4.70
CA ILE A 20 3.76 -14.71 4.62
C ILE A 20 4.35 -14.26 3.28
N GLU A 21 5.38 -14.95 2.78
CA GLU A 21 5.98 -14.61 1.48
C GLU A 21 5.02 -14.84 0.30
N LEU A 22 4.17 -15.87 0.36
CA LEU A 22 3.12 -16.10 -0.63
C LEU A 22 2.05 -14.98 -0.59
N LYS A 23 1.61 -14.59 0.61
CA LYS A 23 0.67 -13.47 0.80
C LYS A 23 1.23 -12.17 0.24
N LYS A 24 2.51 -11.87 0.48
CA LYS A 24 3.20 -10.70 -0.08
C LYS A 24 3.24 -10.76 -1.60
N THR A 25 3.64 -11.90 -2.17
CA THR A 25 3.69 -12.09 -3.63
C THR A 25 2.34 -11.82 -4.29
N GLN A 26 1.25 -12.37 -3.73
CA GLN A 26 -0.10 -12.12 -4.23
C GLN A 26 -0.50 -10.65 -4.06
N SER A 27 -0.14 -10.03 -2.93
CA SER A 27 -0.42 -8.62 -2.67
C SER A 27 0.29 -7.70 -3.67
N HIS A 28 1.56 -7.95 -4.02
CA HIS A 28 2.28 -7.17 -5.03
C HIS A 28 1.62 -7.25 -6.41
N ALA A 29 1.02 -8.39 -6.77
CA ALA A 29 0.25 -8.50 -8.02
C ALA A 29 -1.02 -7.62 -8.00
N ILE A 30 -1.71 -7.55 -6.86
CA ILE A 30 -2.85 -6.64 -6.66
C ILE A 30 -2.38 -5.18 -6.80
N VAL A 31 -1.25 -4.82 -6.18
CA VAL A 31 -0.65 -3.49 -6.30
C VAL A 31 -0.31 -3.14 -7.74
N ALA A 32 0.32 -4.06 -8.48
CA ALA A 32 0.67 -3.84 -9.89
C ALA A 32 -0.57 -3.58 -10.76
N GLY A 33 -1.66 -4.35 -10.56
CA GLY A 33 -2.92 -4.14 -11.28
C GLY A 33 -3.59 -2.80 -10.93
N ALA A 34 -3.56 -2.40 -9.66
CA ALA A 34 -4.07 -1.12 -9.21
C ALA A 34 -3.24 0.05 -9.77
N ALA A 35 -1.91 -0.05 -9.76
CA ALA A 35 -1.01 0.95 -10.30
C ALA A 35 -1.20 1.14 -11.80
N ALA A 36 -1.36 0.05 -12.56
CA ALA A 36 -1.68 0.11 -14.00
C ALA A 36 -3.04 0.77 -14.25
N SER A 37 -4.05 0.47 -13.43
CA SER A 37 -5.38 1.09 -13.53
C SER A 37 -5.32 2.59 -13.23
N ALA A 38 -4.59 3.00 -12.19
CA ALA A 38 -4.39 4.41 -11.83
C ALA A 38 -3.63 5.17 -12.93
N ALA A 39 -2.61 4.54 -13.52
CA ALA A 39 -1.89 5.10 -14.67
C ALA A 39 -2.81 5.32 -15.87
N GLY A 40 -3.69 4.36 -16.16
CA GLY A 40 -4.66 4.44 -17.26
C GLY A 40 -5.63 5.61 -17.08
N ILE A 41 -6.13 5.83 -15.86
CA ILE A 41 -7.01 6.97 -15.55
C ILE A 41 -6.25 8.29 -15.72
N ALA A 42 -5.04 8.39 -15.16
CA ALA A 42 -4.24 9.62 -15.20
C ALA A 42 -3.63 9.93 -16.58
N ALA A 43 -3.66 8.97 -17.52
CA ALA A 43 -3.24 9.20 -18.90
C ALA A 43 -4.28 10.01 -19.70
N VAL A 44 -5.54 10.06 -19.25
CA VAL A 44 -6.60 10.84 -19.90
C VAL A 44 -6.67 12.23 -19.26
N PRO A 45 -6.41 13.32 -20.00
CA PRO A 45 -6.44 14.67 -19.45
C PRO A 45 -7.89 15.12 -19.19
N ILE A 46 -8.47 14.70 -18.07
CA ILE A 46 -9.80 15.17 -17.62
C ILE A 46 -9.61 16.14 -16.44
N PRO A 47 -9.90 17.44 -16.62
CA PRO A 47 -9.85 18.39 -15.52
C PRO A 47 -10.81 17.96 -14.40
N PHE A 48 -10.31 17.91 -13.17
CA PHE A 48 -11.02 17.47 -11.94
C PHE A 48 -11.28 15.96 -11.75
N SER A 49 -10.90 15.08 -12.67
CA SER A 49 -11.17 13.62 -12.54
C SER A 49 -10.11 12.85 -11.74
N ASP A 50 -8.91 13.39 -11.60
CA ASP A 50 -7.76 12.72 -10.98
C ASP A 50 -8.02 12.29 -9.53
N ALA A 51 -8.93 12.93 -8.80
CA ALA A 51 -9.29 12.53 -7.43
C ALA A 51 -10.48 11.54 -7.38
N VAL A 52 -11.41 11.60 -8.34
CA VAL A 52 -12.70 10.88 -8.27
C VAL A 52 -12.53 9.40 -8.64
N GLY A 53 -11.62 9.08 -9.57
CA GLY A 53 -11.35 7.69 -9.99
C GLY A 53 -10.30 6.95 -9.14
N ILE A 54 -9.37 7.68 -8.52
CA ILE A 54 -8.21 7.07 -7.84
C ILE A 54 -8.59 6.48 -6.48
N VAL A 55 -9.47 7.13 -5.71
CA VAL A 55 -9.84 6.64 -4.36
C VAL A 55 -10.46 5.23 -4.41
N PRO A 56 -11.43 4.92 -5.30
CA PRO A 56 -11.95 3.56 -5.43
C PRO A 56 -10.86 2.51 -5.76
N ILE A 57 -9.87 2.85 -6.59
CA ILE A 57 -8.74 1.97 -6.89
C ILE A 57 -7.92 1.69 -5.64
N GLN A 58 -7.60 2.72 -4.86
CA GLN A 58 -6.87 2.55 -3.59
C GLN A 58 -7.65 1.66 -2.62
N VAL A 59 -8.94 1.94 -2.40
CA VAL A 59 -9.77 1.15 -1.48
C VAL A 59 -9.91 -0.29 -1.94
N GLY A 60 -10.11 -0.52 -3.25
CA GLY A 60 -10.18 -1.87 -3.81
C GLY A 60 -8.88 -2.65 -3.67
N MET A 61 -7.74 -1.99 -3.90
CA MET A 61 -6.40 -2.54 -3.69
C MET A 61 -6.19 -2.95 -2.22
N LEU A 62 -6.46 -2.05 -1.28
CA LEU A 62 -6.31 -2.34 0.14
C LEU A 62 -7.23 -3.49 0.58
N ALA A 63 -8.49 -3.50 0.14
CA ALA A 63 -9.43 -4.58 0.46
C ALA A 63 -8.97 -5.93 -0.10
N GLY A 64 -8.41 -5.95 -1.32
CA GLY A 64 -7.82 -7.15 -1.91
C GLY A 64 -6.65 -7.67 -1.09
N ILE A 65 -5.74 -6.78 -0.68
CA ILE A 65 -4.59 -7.13 0.17
C ILE A 65 -5.08 -7.63 1.55
N SER A 66 -6.03 -6.95 2.19
CA SER A 66 -6.62 -7.39 3.46
C SER A 66 -7.17 -8.82 3.34
N ALA A 67 -7.91 -9.11 2.28
CA ALA A 67 -8.45 -10.43 2.02
C ALA A 67 -7.36 -11.49 1.82
N THR A 68 -6.25 -11.16 1.13
CA THR A 68 -5.08 -12.06 1.00
C THR A 68 -4.47 -12.41 2.37
N PHE A 69 -4.44 -11.45 3.30
CA PHE A 69 -3.99 -11.68 4.67
C PHE A 69 -5.06 -12.34 5.57
N GLY A 70 -6.25 -12.64 5.04
CA GLY A 70 -7.35 -13.24 5.80
C GLY A 70 -8.06 -12.25 6.73
N LEU A 71 -7.94 -10.95 6.48
CA LEU A 71 -8.54 -9.88 7.27
C LEU A 71 -9.86 -9.43 6.69
N SER A 72 -10.89 -9.38 7.54
CA SER A 72 -12.22 -8.84 7.20
C SER A 72 -12.30 -7.36 7.62
N ILE A 73 -11.65 -6.49 6.85
CA ILE A 73 -11.69 -5.04 7.10
C ILE A 73 -12.80 -4.40 6.27
N ASP A 74 -13.63 -3.59 6.92
CA ASP A 74 -14.74 -2.91 6.27
C ASP A 74 -14.25 -1.89 5.23
N LYS A 75 -14.89 -1.86 4.05
CA LYS A 75 -14.51 -0.94 2.97
C LYS A 75 -14.69 0.53 3.35
N SER A 76 -15.65 0.86 4.20
CA SER A 76 -15.85 2.23 4.71
C SER A 76 -14.72 2.66 5.64
N PHE A 77 -14.18 1.72 6.42
CA PHE A 77 -13.02 1.94 7.26
C PHE A 77 -11.76 2.15 6.40
N LEU A 78 -11.54 1.31 5.39
CA LEU A 78 -10.46 1.50 4.41
C LEU A 78 -10.59 2.85 3.68
N SER A 79 -11.81 3.22 3.27
CA SER A 79 -12.09 4.51 2.63
C SER A 79 -11.73 5.68 3.55
N THR A 80 -12.07 5.56 4.84
CA THR A 80 -11.70 6.57 5.86
C THR A 80 -10.20 6.72 5.98
N ILE A 81 -9.44 5.62 6.04
CA ILE A 81 -7.98 5.69 6.16
C ILE A 81 -7.35 6.26 4.89
N VAL A 82 -7.73 5.77 3.72
CA VAL A 82 -7.26 6.29 2.42
C VAL A 82 -7.52 7.80 2.34
N GLY A 83 -8.76 8.22 2.66
CA GLY A 83 -9.13 9.63 2.68
C GLY A 83 -8.28 10.45 3.66
N SER A 84 -8.00 9.93 4.86
CA SER A 84 -7.18 10.61 5.86
C SER A 84 -5.73 10.79 5.41
N ILE A 85 -5.14 9.78 4.75
CA ILE A 85 -3.77 9.84 4.25
C ILE A 85 -3.69 10.80 3.05
N ILE A 86 -4.65 10.73 2.12
CA ILE A 86 -4.72 11.65 0.98
C ILE A 86 -4.93 13.08 1.45
N ALA A 87 -5.83 13.33 2.41
CA ALA A 87 -6.04 14.66 2.98
C ALA A 87 -4.77 15.19 3.68
N GLY A 88 -4.10 14.33 4.46
CA GLY A 88 -2.83 14.65 5.11
C GLY A 88 -1.68 14.91 4.13
N ALA A 89 -1.63 14.20 3.01
CA ALA A 89 -0.64 14.37 1.96
C ALA A 89 -1.00 15.46 0.92
N GLY A 90 -2.27 15.85 0.80
CA GLY A 90 -2.71 16.83 -0.21
C GLY A 90 -2.41 18.28 0.17
N GLY A 91 -2.39 18.59 1.47
CA GLY A 91 -2.27 19.97 1.97
C GLY A 91 -0.95 20.32 2.66
N THR A 92 -0.04 19.36 2.86
CA THR A 92 1.14 19.55 3.73
C THR A 92 2.46 19.55 2.96
N LEU A 93 3.50 20.15 3.56
CA LEU A 93 4.87 20.11 3.03
C LEU A 93 5.37 18.66 2.84
N ALA A 94 4.98 17.75 3.73
CA ALA A 94 5.27 16.32 3.61
C ALA A 94 4.66 15.74 2.33
N GLY A 95 3.41 16.08 2.06
CA GLY A 95 2.72 15.80 0.80
C GLY A 95 3.47 16.17 -0.47
N ARG A 96 3.91 17.42 -0.54
CA ARG A 96 4.69 17.93 -1.69
C ARG A 96 6.03 17.20 -1.82
N SER A 97 6.68 16.85 -0.72
CA SER A 97 7.92 16.07 -0.70
C SER A 97 7.70 14.65 -1.22
N ILE A 98 6.59 14.00 -0.87
CA ILE A 98 6.22 12.66 -1.39
C ILE A 98 6.12 12.69 -2.91
N VAL A 99 5.29 13.60 -3.42
CA VAL A 99 5.08 13.74 -4.87
C VAL A 99 6.40 14.09 -5.56
N SER A 100 7.21 14.98 -4.98
CA SER A 100 8.54 15.32 -5.53
C SER A 100 9.51 14.14 -5.56
N SER A 101 9.54 13.32 -4.51
CA SER A 101 10.40 12.12 -4.44
C SER A 101 9.98 11.07 -5.47
N LEU A 102 8.67 10.86 -5.64
CA LEU A 102 8.14 9.94 -6.66
C LEU A 102 8.39 10.47 -8.07
N LEU A 103 8.24 11.78 -8.30
CA LEU A 103 8.57 12.42 -9.59
C LEU A 103 10.05 12.27 -9.96
N LYS A 104 10.97 12.31 -8.98
CA LYS A 104 12.41 12.09 -9.22
C LYS A 104 12.74 10.66 -9.67
N MET A 105 11.85 9.70 -9.42
CA MET A 105 12.02 8.32 -9.91
C MET A 105 11.63 8.17 -11.39
N ILE A 106 11.05 9.20 -12.02
CA ILE A 106 10.70 9.21 -13.45
C ILE A 106 11.91 9.70 -14.26
N PRO A 107 12.57 8.84 -15.05
CA PRO A 107 13.70 9.26 -15.89
C PRO A 107 13.23 10.24 -16.98
N GLY A 108 13.94 11.37 -17.17
CA GLY A 108 13.66 12.29 -18.29
C GLY A 108 12.48 13.25 -18.09
N ALA A 109 12.09 13.54 -16.85
CA ALA A 109 10.96 14.42 -16.47
C ALA A 109 10.98 15.87 -17.03
N GLY A 110 12.00 16.26 -17.80
CA GLY A 110 12.11 17.57 -18.44
C GLY A 110 11.48 17.70 -19.83
N SER A 111 11.04 16.60 -20.48
CA SER A 111 10.70 16.67 -21.92
C SER A 111 9.53 15.79 -22.39
N VAL A 112 8.72 15.22 -21.50
CA VAL A 112 7.63 14.31 -21.89
C VAL A 112 6.25 14.95 -21.70
N VAL A 113 5.40 14.80 -22.71
CA VAL A 113 4.01 15.28 -22.81
C VAL A 113 3.23 14.95 -21.53
N GLY A 114 2.54 15.95 -20.95
CA GLY A 114 1.99 15.89 -19.58
C GLY A 114 1.16 14.66 -19.18
N GLY A 115 0.57 13.92 -20.13
CA GLY A 115 -0.18 12.68 -19.86
C GLY A 115 0.69 11.50 -19.38
N THR A 116 1.93 11.37 -19.86
CA THR A 116 2.82 10.28 -19.42
C THR A 116 3.36 10.53 -18.01
N ILE A 117 3.60 11.80 -17.66
CA ILE A 117 4.05 12.20 -16.32
C ILE A 117 2.93 11.96 -15.32
N ALA A 118 1.68 12.33 -15.65
CA ALA A 118 0.52 12.07 -14.81
C ALA A 118 0.30 10.55 -14.59
N ALA A 119 0.33 9.76 -15.66
CA ALA A 119 0.21 8.30 -15.57
C ALA A 119 1.31 7.66 -14.71
N ALA A 120 2.58 8.03 -14.92
CA ALA A 120 3.70 7.52 -14.14
C ALA A 120 3.62 7.95 -12.66
N THR A 121 3.21 9.19 -12.39
CA THR A 121 3.03 9.70 -11.03
C THR A 121 1.91 8.93 -10.31
N ALA A 122 0.78 8.71 -10.97
CA ALA A 122 -0.34 7.95 -10.40
C ALA A 122 0.05 6.48 -10.12
N ALA A 123 0.78 5.84 -11.02
CA ALA A 123 1.32 4.49 -10.83
C ALA A 123 2.26 4.43 -9.63
N ALA A 124 3.20 5.38 -9.52
CA ALA A 124 4.18 5.44 -8.46
C ALA A 124 3.53 5.68 -7.09
N ILE A 125 2.58 6.62 -7.00
CA ILE A 125 1.82 6.87 -5.76
C ILE A 125 1.06 5.61 -5.34
N THR A 126 0.36 4.96 -6.28
CA THR A 126 -0.42 3.75 -5.99
C THR A 126 0.47 2.61 -5.52
N THR A 127 1.63 2.44 -6.16
CA THR A 127 2.62 1.44 -5.75
C THR A 127 3.11 1.72 -4.33
N ALA A 128 3.51 2.96 -4.03
CA ALA A 128 3.97 3.34 -2.69
C ALA A 128 2.90 3.12 -1.62
N PHE A 129 1.63 3.40 -1.93
CA PHE A 129 0.48 3.14 -1.06
C PHE A 129 0.32 1.65 -0.75
N GLY A 130 0.38 0.82 -1.79
CA GLY A 130 0.30 -0.63 -1.69
C GLY A 130 1.45 -1.24 -0.89
N GLU A 131 2.69 -0.85 -1.20
CA GLU A 131 3.89 -1.31 -0.51
C GLU A 131 3.88 -0.92 0.98
N ALA A 132 3.46 0.30 1.31
CA ALA A 132 3.29 0.73 2.69
C ALA A 132 2.29 -0.14 3.45
N TYR A 133 1.18 -0.52 2.81
CA TYR A 133 0.16 -1.37 3.41
C TYR A 133 0.65 -2.82 3.60
N ILE A 134 1.31 -3.40 2.60
CA ILE A 134 1.91 -4.73 2.69
C ILE A 134 2.94 -4.76 3.82
N ALA A 135 3.81 -3.76 3.92
CA ALA A 135 4.82 -3.67 4.97
C ALA A 135 4.21 -3.52 6.37
N ALA A 136 3.08 -2.84 6.49
CA ALA A 136 2.34 -2.73 7.75
C ALA A 136 1.75 -4.09 8.17
N LEU A 137 1.10 -4.80 7.24
CA LEU A 137 0.54 -6.13 7.54
C LEU A 137 1.63 -7.16 7.84
N ASP A 138 2.72 -7.19 7.07
CA ASP A 138 3.87 -8.07 7.33
C ASP A 138 4.42 -7.85 8.75
N MET A 139 4.63 -6.58 9.13
CA MET A 139 5.07 -6.22 10.48
C MET A 139 4.09 -6.71 11.56
N LEU A 140 2.79 -6.44 11.40
CA LEU A 140 1.77 -6.79 12.40
C LEU A 140 1.63 -8.31 12.55
N PHE A 141 1.66 -9.08 11.47
CA PHE A 141 1.61 -10.55 11.55
C PHE A 141 2.85 -11.14 12.22
N VAL A 142 4.02 -10.53 12.04
CA VAL A 142 5.24 -10.91 12.77
C VAL A 142 5.13 -10.55 14.26
N GLN A 143 4.58 -9.37 14.60
CA GLN A 143 4.44 -8.92 15.99
C GLN A 143 3.37 -9.70 16.76
N ASN A 144 2.27 -10.05 16.11
CA ASN A 144 1.13 -10.74 16.72
C ASN A 144 1.29 -12.27 16.70
N ASN A 145 2.49 -12.79 16.44
CA ASN A 145 2.76 -14.23 16.30
C ASN A 145 1.78 -14.97 15.36
N GLY A 146 1.33 -14.30 14.29
CA GLY A 146 0.38 -14.82 13.31
C GLY A 146 -1.11 -14.63 13.66
N GLU A 147 -1.44 -14.00 14.79
CA GLU A 147 -2.82 -13.58 15.07
C GLU A 147 -3.22 -12.38 14.20
N PRO A 148 -4.47 -12.34 13.69
CA PRO A 148 -4.92 -11.27 12.82
C PRO A 148 -4.98 -9.95 13.60
N PRO A 149 -4.32 -8.87 13.13
CA PRO A 149 -4.40 -7.56 13.77
C PRO A 149 -5.80 -6.97 13.67
N THR A 150 -6.09 -6.07 14.61
CA THR A 150 -7.31 -5.24 14.61
C THR A 150 -7.26 -4.22 13.47
N SER A 151 -8.43 -3.72 13.07
CA SER A 151 -8.54 -2.70 12.03
C SER A 151 -7.78 -1.42 12.42
N GLU A 152 -7.80 -1.08 13.70
CA GLU A 152 -7.12 0.07 14.30
C GLU A 152 -5.60 -0.06 14.22
N GLU A 153 -5.04 -1.21 14.62
CA GLU A 153 -3.61 -1.49 14.50
C GLU A 153 -3.13 -1.42 13.05
N VAL A 154 -3.93 -1.97 12.12
CA VAL A 154 -3.67 -1.89 10.69
C VAL A 154 -3.65 -0.43 10.22
N ALA A 155 -4.57 0.40 10.69
CA ALA A 155 -4.64 1.82 10.33
C ALA A 155 -3.41 2.60 10.80
N GLU A 156 -2.98 2.38 12.05
CA GLU A 156 -1.84 3.06 12.66
C GLU A 156 -0.53 2.65 12.00
N ALA A 157 -0.31 1.33 11.85
CA ALA A 157 0.88 0.79 11.19
C ALA A 157 0.97 1.26 9.74
N PHE A 158 -0.16 1.28 9.03
CA PHE A 158 -0.20 1.75 7.64
C PHE A 158 0.16 3.23 7.52
N LYS A 159 -0.45 4.10 8.33
CA LYS A 159 -0.11 5.54 8.34
C LYS A 159 1.37 5.75 8.65
N ALA A 160 1.91 5.06 9.65
CA ALA A 160 3.31 5.15 10.03
C ALA A 160 4.24 4.71 8.88
N LYS A 161 3.95 3.57 8.24
CA LYS A 161 4.76 3.06 7.12
C LYS A 161 4.69 3.95 5.88
N TYR A 162 3.50 4.46 5.56
CA TYR A 162 3.34 5.38 4.45
C TYR A 162 4.16 6.65 4.67
N LEU A 163 4.09 7.24 5.87
CA LEU A 163 4.89 8.41 6.24
C LEU A 163 6.41 8.13 6.26
N GLN A 164 6.82 6.92 6.63
CA GLN A 164 8.24 6.52 6.59
C GLN A 164 8.78 6.48 5.16
N LEU A 165 8.06 5.81 4.25
CA LEU A 165 8.44 5.70 2.83
C LEU A 165 8.38 7.06 2.12
N ALA A 166 7.44 7.90 2.55
CA ALA A 166 7.26 9.28 2.11
C ALA A 166 8.36 10.25 2.56
N GLY A 167 8.86 10.07 3.78
CA GLY A 167 9.65 11.05 4.51
C GLY A 167 11.14 11.06 4.22
N GLY A 168 11.65 10.09 3.45
CA GLY A 168 13.04 10.05 2.99
C GLY A 168 14.06 10.30 4.11
N ARG A 169 14.31 9.29 4.95
CA ARG A 169 15.52 9.19 5.76
C ARG A 169 16.04 7.78 5.74
#